data_AF-A0A5C7PYV4-F1
#
_entry.id   AF-A0A5C7PYV4-F1
#
_cell.length_a   1.000
_cell.length_b   1.000
_cell.length_c   1.000
_cell.angle_alpha   90.00
_cell.angle_beta   90.00
_cell.angle_gamma   90.00
#
_symmetry.space_group_name_H-M   'P 1'
#
loop_
_entity.id
_entity.type
_entity.pdbx_description
1 polymer ?
#
loop_
_entity_poly.entity_id
_entity_poly.type
_entity_poly.pdbx_seq_one_letter_code
_entity_poly.pdbx_strand_id
1 'polypeptide(L)'
;MAIRRDDGYVIIADPGSDKPILEIASVQCVHCGGHWIPQPGSGKIRGFCMRCNGPICGPGCQECVPTDLLLENMEKGRPLNFRPIVG
;
A
#
# COMPACT_ATOMS: atom_id res chain seq x y z
N MET A 1 -8.55 -5.92 -19.74
CA MET A 1 -8.29 -4.91 -18.69
C MET A 1 -8.79 -5.48 -17.38
N ALA A 2 -7.93 -5.73 -16.41
CA ALA A 2 -8.41 -6.10 -15.08
C ALA A 2 -9.14 -4.89 -14.48
N ILE A 3 -10.40 -5.08 -14.09
CA ILE A 3 -11.15 -4.07 -13.33
C ILE A 3 -10.35 -3.83 -12.06
N ARG A 4 -9.98 -2.59 -11.85
CA ARG A 4 -9.20 -2.22 -10.71
C ARG A 4 -10.13 -1.92 -9.54
N ARG A 5 -9.82 -2.50 -8.38
CA ARG A 5 -10.44 -2.13 -7.11
C ARG A 5 -9.90 -0.79 -6.66
N ASP A 6 -10.78 0.18 -6.44
CA ASP A 6 -10.48 1.43 -5.76
C ASP A 6 -10.64 1.20 -4.25
N ASP A 7 -9.61 1.53 -3.47
CA ASP A 7 -9.61 1.27 -2.01
C ASP A 7 -9.96 2.53 -1.19
N GLY A 8 -9.98 3.70 -1.83
CA GLY A 8 -10.34 4.99 -1.21
C GLY A 8 -10.09 6.16 -2.14
N TYR A 9 -10.22 7.39 -1.64
CA TYR A 9 -9.99 8.62 -2.42
C TYR A 9 -8.95 9.52 -1.74
N VAL A 10 -8.13 10.18 -2.56
CA VAL A 10 -7.34 11.34 -2.14
C VAL A 10 -8.10 12.59 -2.58
N ILE A 11 -8.39 13.46 -1.60
CA ILE A 11 -8.99 14.77 -1.84
C ILE A 11 -7.96 15.82 -1.43
N ILE A 12 -7.60 16.71 -2.36
CA ILE A 12 -6.79 17.90 -2.11
C ILE A 12 -7.69 19.10 -2.37
N ALA A 13 -7.86 19.96 -1.37
CA ALA A 13 -8.70 21.15 -1.45
C ALA A 13 -8.04 22.31 -0.71
N ASP A 14 -8.24 23.53 -1.20
CA ASP A 14 -7.89 24.73 -0.46
C ASP A 14 -8.93 24.96 0.66
N PRO A 15 -8.49 25.35 1.88
CA PRO A 15 -9.41 25.72 2.94
C PRO A 15 -10.35 26.85 2.48
N GLY A 16 -11.66 26.62 2.53
CA GLY A 16 -12.69 27.59 2.14
C GLY A 16 -13.14 27.52 0.67
N SER A 17 -12.59 26.61 -0.14
CA SER A 17 -13.14 26.30 -1.46
C SER A 17 -14.29 25.30 -1.36
N ASP A 18 -15.40 25.56 -2.06
CA ASP A 18 -16.52 24.61 -2.20
C ASP A 18 -16.19 23.43 -3.12
N LYS A 19 -15.05 23.46 -3.83
CA LYS A 19 -14.64 22.43 -4.78
C LYS A 19 -13.21 21.96 -4.52
N PRO A 20 -12.94 20.64 -4.57
CA PRO A 20 -11.59 20.12 -4.44
C PRO A 20 -10.74 20.45 -5.68
N ILE A 21 -9.46 20.71 -5.45
CA ILE A 21 -8.43 20.87 -6.49
C ILE A 21 -8.19 19.52 -7.19
N LEU A 22 -8.18 18.44 -6.40
CA LEU A 22 -7.99 17.09 -6.89
C LEU A 22 -8.89 16.14 -6.11
N GLU A 23 -9.57 15.28 -6.84
CA GLU A 23 -10.26 14.12 -6.31
C GLU A 23 -9.87 12.92 -7.19
N ILE A 24 -9.19 11.94 -6.61
CA ILE A 24 -8.69 10.78 -7.36
C ILE A 24 -8.73 9.52 -6.51
N ALA A 25 -9.11 8.41 -7.15
CA ALA A 25 -9.06 7.10 -6.52
C ALA A 25 -7.63 6.70 -6.14
N SER A 26 -7.51 6.08 -4.97
CA SER A 26 -6.28 5.53 -4.43
C SER A 26 -6.36 4.02 -4.38
N VAL A 27 -5.19 3.39 -4.31
CA VAL A 27 -5.07 1.95 -4.03
C VAL A 27 -4.21 1.73 -2.81
N GLN A 28 -4.57 0.70 -2.06
CA GLN A 28 -3.95 0.33 -0.80
C GLN A 28 -3.11 -0.94 -0.95
N CYS A 29 -1.94 -0.95 -0.31
CA CYS A 29 -1.08 -2.13 -0.22
C CYS A 29 -1.71 -3.16 0.71
N VAL A 30 -1.88 -4.40 0.24
CA VAL A 30 -2.38 -5.50 1.09
C VAL A 30 -1.37 -6.01 2.12
N HIS A 31 -0.10 -5.55 2.09
CA HIS A 31 0.92 -5.93 3.08
C HIS A 31 1.08 -4.88 4.18
N CYS A 32 1.20 -3.60 3.83
CA CYS A 32 1.54 -2.55 4.79
C CYS A 32 0.48 -1.46 4.94
N GLY A 33 -0.64 -1.53 4.20
CA GLY A 33 -1.68 -0.50 4.23
C GLY A 33 -1.30 0.83 3.58
N GLY A 34 -0.10 0.94 2.99
CA GLY A 34 0.33 2.16 2.30
C GLY A 34 -0.53 2.48 1.08
N HIS A 35 -0.94 3.73 0.94
CA HIS A 35 -1.80 4.19 -0.16
C HIS A 35 -0.97 4.86 -1.27
N TRP A 36 -1.42 4.74 -2.52
CA TRP A 36 -0.86 5.53 -3.61
C TRP A 36 -1.90 5.92 -4.66
N ILE A 37 -1.63 7.07 -5.28
CA ILE A 37 -2.33 7.49 -6.47
C ILE A 37 -1.73 6.76 -7.68
N PRO A 38 -2.56 6.20 -8.54
CA PRO A 38 -2.06 5.46 -9.68
C PRO A 38 -1.89 6.36 -10.89
N GLN A 39 -0.70 6.33 -11.47
CA GLN A 39 -0.37 7.21 -12.57
C GLN A 39 0.16 6.38 -13.76
N PRO A 40 -0.64 6.21 -14.82
CA PRO A 40 -0.18 5.60 -16.07
C PRO A 40 1.07 6.31 -16.59
N GLY A 41 2.04 5.55 -17.11
CA GLY A 41 3.30 6.11 -17.60
C GLY A 41 4.30 6.56 -16.53
N SER A 42 4.01 6.36 -15.23
CA SER A 42 4.93 6.75 -14.15
C SER A 42 6.24 5.94 -14.08
N GLY A 43 6.36 4.84 -14.81
CA GLY A 43 7.51 3.92 -14.75
C GLY A 43 7.68 3.16 -13.43
N LYS A 44 6.84 3.42 -12.42
CA LYS A 44 6.89 2.76 -11.12
C LYS A 44 6.30 1.35 -11.20
N ILE A 45 7.14 0.35 -10.98
CA ILE A 45 6.70 -1.05 -10.91
C ILE A 45 6.13 -1.32 -9.52
N ARG A 46 4.86 -1.69 -9.47
CA ARG A 46 4.16 -2.19 -8.28
C ARG A 46 3.84 -3.67 -8.51
N GLY A 47 3.80 -4.46 -7.45
CA GLY A 47 3.56 -5.90 -7.55
C GLY A 47 2.13 -6.30 -7.21
N PHE A 48 1.87 -7.59 -7.24
CA PHE A 48 0.66 -8.23 -6.74
C PHE A 48 1.05 -9.42 -5.87
N CYS A 49 0.44 -9.55 -4.69
CA CYS A 49 0.65 -10.70 -3.82
C CYS A 49 -0.44 -11.74 -4.07
N MET A 50 -0.04 -12.94 -4.50
CA MET A 50 -0.98 -14.05 -4.73
C MET A 50 -1.53 -14.64 -3.43
N ARG A 51 -0.83 -14.48 -2.31
CA ARG A 51 -1.27 -14.99 -0.99
C ARG A 51 -2.34 -14.09 -0.37
N CYS A 52 -2.12 -12.79 -0.35
CA CYS A 52 -3.09 -11.81 0.16
C CYS A 52 -4.12 -11.39 -0.89
N ASN A 53 -3.96 -11.85 -2.13
CA ASN A 53 -4.82 -11.57 -3.28
C ASN A 53 -5.06 -10.07 -3.52
N GLY A 54 -3.98 -9.30 -3.61
CA GLY A 54 -4.08 -7.86 -3.85
C GLY A 54 -2.78 -7.15 -4.20
N PRO A 55 -2.86 -5.85 -4.54
CA PRO A 55 -1.71 -5.07 -4.99
C PRO A 55 -0.75 -4.77 -3.83
N ILE A 56 0.55 -4.75 -4.12
CA ILE A 56 1.60 -4.35 -3.17
C ILE A 56 2.28 -3.07 -3.64
N CYS A 57 2.74 -2.27 -2.67
CA CYS A 57 3.31 -0.95 -2.94
C CYS A 57 4.72 -0.98 -3.57
N GLY A 58 5.31 -2.14 -3.87
CA GLY A 58 6.58 -2.23 -4.60
C GLY A 58 7.60 -3.14 -3.92
N PRO A 59 8.91 -2.98 -4.23
CA PRO A 59 9.96 -3.91 -3.79
C PRO A 59 10.01 -4.14 -2.27
N GLY A 60 9.80 -3.10 -1.46
CA GLY A 60 9.79 -3.21 0.01
C GLY A 60 8.65 -4.06 0.59
N CYS A 61 7.64 -4.39 -0.20
CA CYS A 61 6.55 -5.29 0.18
C CYS A 61 6.50 -6.55 -0.70
N GLN A 62 7.56 -6.89 -1.42
CA GLN A 62 7.58 -8.14 -2.20
C GLN A 62 7.55 -9.39 -1.33
N GLU A 63 8.16 -9.34 -0.15
CA GLU A 63 8.04 -10.42 0.82
C GLU A 63 6.73 -10.28 1.60
N CYS A 64 5.89 -11.33 1.54
CA CYS A 64 4.67 -11.41 2.32
C CYS A 64 4.99 -11.83 3.75
N VAL A 65 4.68 -10.94 4.70
CA VAL A 65 4.83 -11.15 6.16
C VAL A 65 3.43 -11.11 6.79
N PRO A 66 3.09 -12.02 7.72
CA PRO A 66 1.84 -11.92 8.47
C PRO A 66 1.72 -10.56 9.17
N THR A 67 0.52 -9.96 9.14
CA THR A 67 0.28 -8.60 9.65
C THR A 67 0.75 -8.42 11.09
N ASP A 68 0.45 -9.37 11.98
CA ASP A 68 0.83 -9.26 13.40
C ASP A 68 2.35 -9.22 13.58
N LEU A 69 3.08 -10.05 12.82
CA LEU A 69 4.55 -10.06 12.85
C LEU A 69 5.12 -8.77 12.23
N LEU A 70 4.50 -8.26 11.17
CA LEU A 70 4.88 -6.98 10.56
C LEU A 70 4.78 -5.84 11.58
N LEU A 71 3.63 -5.73 12.26
CA LEU A 71 3.38 -4.71 13.27
C LEU A 71 4.36 -4.84 14.44
N GLU A 72 4.57 -6.06 14.95
CA GLU A 72 5.54 -6.31 16.02
C GLU A 72 6.96 -5.88 15.61
N ASN A 73 7.37 -6.18 14.36
CA ASN A 73 8.67 -5.77 13.83
C ASN A 73 8.78 -4.25 13.74
N MET A 74 7.73 -3.56 13.26
CA MET A 74 7.68 -2.09 13.20
C MET A 74 7.80 -1.46 14.59
N GLU A 75 7.02 -1.93 15.56
CA GLU A 75 7.03 -1.45 16.94
C GLU A 75 8.38 -1.65 17.61
N LYS A 76 9.07 -2.76 17.31
CA LYS A 76 10.40 -3.07 17.85
C LYS A 76 11.55 -2.47 17.05
N GLY A 77 11.28 -1.69 16.00
CA GLY A 77 12.31 -1.10 15.14
C GLY A 77 13.17 -2.15 14.40
N ARG A 78 12.61 -3.33 14.13
CA ARG A 78 13.26 -4.44 13.41
C ARG A 78 13.01 -4.32 11.90
N PRO A 79 13.80 -5.03 11.07
CA PRO A 79 13.43 -5.23 9.67
C PRO A 79 12.00 -5.79 9.56
N LEU A 80 11.21 -5.27 8.62
CA LEU A 80 9.79 -5.65 8.45
C LEU A 80 9.60 -7.15 8.23
N ASN A 81 10.57 -7.80 7.62
CA ASN A 81 10.59 -9.24 7.32
C ASN A 81 11.38 -10.07 8.34
N PHE A 82 11.73 -9.51 9.50
CA PHE A 82 12.40 -10.27 10.54
C PHE A 82 11.51 -11.43 11.03
N ARG A 83 12.06 -12.65 11.01
CA ARG A 83 11.40 -13.86 11.53
C ARG A 83 12.25 -14.43 12.66
N PRO A 84 11.73 -14.46 13.91
CA PRO A 84 12.47 -15.08 14.99
C PRO A 84 12.61 -16.58 14.73
N ILE A 85 13.82 -17.11 14.96
CA ILE A 85 14.03 -18.56 14.99
C ILE A 85 13.41 -19.05 16.30
N VAL A 86 12.23 -19.64 16.21
CA VAL A 86 11.64 -20.40 17.31
C VAL A 86 12.30 -21.78 17.31
N GLY A 87 13.06 -22.06 18.36
CA GLY A 87 13.58 -23.40 18.66
C GLY A 87 12.52 -24.31 19.24
#